data_AF-A0A7V9RB55-F1
#
_entry.id   AF-A0A7V9RB55-F1
#
_cell.length_a   1.000
_cell.length_b   1.000
_cell.length_c   1.000
_cell.angle_alpha   90.00
_cell.angle_beta   90.00
_cell.angle_gamma   90.00
#
_symmetry.space_group_name_H-M   'P 1'
#
loop_
_entity.id
_entity.type
_entity.pdbx_description
1 polymer ?
#
loop_
_entity_poly.entity_id
_entity_poly.type
_entity_poly.pdbx_seq_one_letter_code
_entity_poly.pdbx_strand_id
1 'polypeptide(L)'
;MARGNARTPAANAYRGALGRTQTTQVHVTGPKGELIAAKVHTTVDAVEHPELVDRLHLDQLNLVPIEGSEAIRVAVPVVYHDPAAELLVLVLDPSQRHRELDERIRMFERLRSDDAAIPPYVKEFAVVFGGRELRSYLERRAQSAMEIERNRLELDKRLRELERRSGELDAANTEIASRLVESETIRAELARDRAELEKLRSEARNRVIAAVQQVEPPAEPTAIGGPPMRDALAHEPSVETKPVPKHEIDDGGAPGDQASSDDIETALEAALSKRADSEGFETPTGVSSAAEIRATAAAGEVSIDHSHDFDEEGTTGSSIVPQGSDPLTTETLELEVDPGPDVWLDRATASGASAFGMIGGGVRLALIAGEQIARGLGGMIDIRILLHRTATYPVISVVLGPPAALRVPSPTQLAILTLDIAADADRQVLQALAKKFEIGVDLMVRGKRMRRVKLIAPLGENVGFIIRAAEDHLRG
;
A
#
# COMPACT_ATOMS: atom_id res chain seq x y z
N MET A 1 -26.45 16.07 -25.14
CA MET A 1 -26.66 14.92 -24.24
C MET A 1 -27.47 13.89 -24.98
N ALA A 2 -26.95 12.67 -25.14
CA ALA A 2 -27.60 11.62 -25.92
C ALA A 2 -28.95 11.26 -25.28
N ARG A 3 -30.06 11.39 -26.02
CA ARG A 3 -31.37 10.88 -25.60
C ARG A 3 -31.22 9.37 -25.35
N GLY A 4 -31.64 8.96 -24.15
CA GLY A 4 -31.25 7.71 -23.52
C GLY A 4 -31.58 6.47 -24.33
N ASN A 5 -30.55 5.67 -24.59
CA ASN A 5 -30.75 4.23 -24.68
C ASN A 5 -31.40 3.79 -23.36
N ALA A 6 -32.56 3.14 -23.43
CA ALA A 6 -33.25 2.61 -22.27
C ALA A 6 -32.26 1.77 -21.43
N ARG A 7 -31.89 2.28 -20.25
CA ARG A 7 -30.98 1.57 -19.35
C ARG A 7 -31.77 0.46 -18.69
N THR A 8 -31.27 -0.77 -18.77
CA THR A 8 -31.93 -1.91 -18.11
C THR A 8 -31.53 -1.89 -16.62
N PRO A 9 -32.47 -2.00 -15.67
CA PRO A 9 -32.15 -2.14 -14.26
C PRO A 9 -31.23 -3.33 -14.00
N ALA A 10 -30.29 -3.21 -13.07
CA ALA A 10 -29.44 -4.31 -12.64
C ALA A 10 -30.26 -5.43 -11.97
N ALA A 11 -29.74 -6.64 -11.98
CA ALA A 11 -30.39 -7.79 -11.33
C ALA A 11 -30.56 -7.58 -9.82
N ASN A 12 -29.61 -6.88 -9.18
CA ASN A 12 -29.63 -6.57 -7.75
C ASN A 12 -30.26 -5.20 -7.44
N ALA A 13 -30.99 -4.60 -8.39
CA ALA A 13 -31.62 -3.30 -8.20
C ALA A 13 -32.62 -3.36 -7.03
N TYR A 14 -32.52 -2.38 -6.12
CA TYR A 14 -33.43 -2.22 -5.00
C TYR A 14 -34.86 -1.94 -5.49
N ARG A 15 -35.82 -2.74 -4.99
CA ARG A 15 -37.23 -2.68 -5.39
C ARG A 15 -38.18 -2.10 -4.34
N GLY A 16 -37.63 -1.69 -3.20
CA GLY A 16 -38.38 -1.10 -2.11
C GLY A 16 -38.96 0.28 -2.43
N ALA A 17 -39.66 0.85 -1.47
CA ALA A 17 -40.36 2.12 -1.60
C ALA A 17 -39.41 3.27 -1.98
N LEU A 18 -38.22 3.31 -1.36
CA LEU A 18 -37.15 4.28 -1.66
C LEU A 18 -36.47 4.08 -3.02
N GLY A 19 -36.75 2.98 -3.72
CA GLY A 19 -36.24 2.71 -5.05
C GLY A 19 -37.09 3.28 -6.17
N ARG A 20 -38.29 3.81 -5.87
CA ARG A 20 -39.26 4.30 -6.87
C ARG A 20 -39.44 5.81 -6.73
N THR A 21 -39.82 6.48 -7.82
CA THR A 21 -40.18 7.90 -7.75
C THR A 21 -41.34 8.11 -6.78
N GLN A 22 -41.14 8.98 -5.79
CA GLN A 22 -42.13 9.31 -4.77
C GLN A 22 -42.35 10.81 -4.69
N THR A 23 -43.56 11.18 -4.31
CA THR A 23 -43.96 12.55 -4.09
C THR A 23 -44.67 12.69 -2.76
N THR A 24 -44.49 13.82 -2.09
CA THR A 24 -45.24 14.18 -0.89
C THR A 24 -45.90 15.55 -1.08
N GLN A 25 -46.98 15.80 -0.34
CA GLN A 25 -47.63 17.11 -0.32
C GLN A 25 -47.04 17.94 0.82
N VAL A 26 -46.62 19.16 0.52
CA VAL A 26 -46.07 20.11 1.49
C VAL A 26 -46.83 21.43 1.40
N HIS A 27 -46.99 22.11 2.53
CA HIS A 27 -47.54 23.46 2.55
C HIS A 27 -46.38 24.46 2.51
N VAL A 28 -46.39 25.34 1.51
CA VAL A 28 -45.39 26.38 1.30
C VAL A 28 -46.06 27.72 1.55
N THR A 29 -45.46 28.53 2.42
CA THR A 29 -45.92 29.91 2.64
C THR A 29 -45.34 30.80 1.56
N GLY A 30 -46.19 31.41 0.74
CA GLY A 30 -45.81 32.38 -0.27
C GLY A 30 -45.40 33.73 0.34
N PRO A 31 -44.87 34.65 -0.48
CA PRO A 31 -44.34 35.93 0.00
C PRO A 31 -45.42 36.87 0.57
N LYS A 32 -46.71 36.66 0.26
CA LYS A 32 -47.82 37.44 0.84
C LYS A 32 -48.48 36.71 2.03
N GLY A 33 -47.89 35.61 2.50
CA GLY A 33 -48.39 34.82 3.63
C GLY A 33 -49.45 33.77 3.26
N GLU A 34 -49.77 33.61 1.98
CA GLU A 34 -50.66 32.57 1.49
C GLU A 34 -50.05 31.17 1.66
N LEU A 35 -50.86 30.19 2.08
CA LEU A 35 -50.44 28.79 2.18
C LEU A 35 -50.80 28.06 0.88
N ILE A 36 -49.79 27.60 0.16
CA ILE A 36 -49.94 26.85 -1.09
C ILE A 36 -49.58 25.40 -0.82
N ALA A 37 -50.51 24.47 -1.08
CA ALA A 37 -50.20 23.06 -1.01
C ALA A 37 -49.52 22.62 -2.32
N ALA A 38 -48.24 22.28 -2.26
CA ALA A 38 -47.44 21.88 -3.40
C ALA A 38 -47.07 20.40 -3.33
N LYS A 39 -47.05 19.73 -4.48
CA LYS A 39 -46.57 18.36 -4.61
C LYS A 39 -45.08 18.39 -4.95
N VAL A 40 -44.26 17.82 -4.08
CA VAL A 40 -42.79 17.79 -4.22
C VAL A 40 -42.30 16.36 -4.33
N HIS A 41 -41.25 16.15 -5.11
CA HIS A 41 -40.57 14.86 -5.24
C HIS A 41 -39.59 14.65 -4.10
N THR A 42 -39.71 13.51 -3.43
CA THR A 42 -38.83 13.09 -2.32
C THR A 42 -37.91 11.95 -2.72
N THR A 43 -38.24 11.24 -3.81
CA THR A 43 -37.42 10.18 -4.38
C THR A 43 -37.56 10.22 -5.90
N VAL A 44 -36.48 9.98 -6.63
CA VAL A 44 -36.42 9.97 -8.09
C VAL A 44 -35.73 8.69 -8.53
N ASP A 45 -36.44 7.84 -9.28
CA ASP A 45 -35.87 6.74 -10.04
C ASP A 45 -35.33 7.28 -11.37
N ALA A 46 -34.01 7.24 -11.54
CA ALA A 46 -33.31 7.81 -12.67
C ALA A 46 -33.51 7.05 -13.99
N VAL A 47 -33.88 5.76 -13.91
CA VAL A 47 -34.13 4.94 -15.08
C VAL A 47 -35.57 5.13 -15.56
N GLU A 48 -36.52 5.17 -14.63
CA GLU A 48 -37.94 5.34 -14.95
C GLU A 48 -38.28 6.79 -15.34
N HIS A 49 -37.66 7.79 -14.69
CA HIS A 49 -38.00 9.21 -14.83
C HIS A 49 -36.76 10.10 -15.08
N PRO A 50 -36.08 9.97 -16.25
CA PRO A 50 -34.87 10.72 -16.55
C PRO A 50 -35.08 12.24 -16.59
N GLU A 51 -36.27 12.71 -16.95
CA GLU A 51 -36.60 14.14 -16.97
C GLU A 51 -36.56 14.78 -15.57
N LEU A 52 -36.87 14.01 -14.51
CA LEU A 52 -36.75 14.49 -13.12
C LEU A 52 -35.29 14.58 -12.69
N VAL A 53 -34.43 13.70 -13.22
CA VAL A 53 -32.98 13.75 -13.00
C VAL A 53 -32.38 15.00 -13.61
N ASP A 54 -32.77 15.35 -14.84
CA ASP A 54 -32.32 16.57 -15.49
C ASP A 54 -32.71 17.81 -14.68
N ARG A 55 -33.94 17.86 -14.17
CA ARG A 55 -34.39 18.93 -13.28
C ARG A 55 -33.63 18.96 -11.96
N LEU A 56 -33.32 17.79 -11.37
CA LEU A 56 -32.54 17.69 -10.14
C LEU A 56 -31.11 18.21 -10.35
N HIS A 57 -30.47 17.83 -11.46
CA HIS A 57 -29.14 18.32 -11.83
C HIS A 57 -29.12 19.84 -11.98
N LEU A 58 -30.14 20.42 -12.62
CA LEU A 58 -30.24 21.86 -12.83
C LEU A 58 -30.70 22.64 -11.58
N ASP A 59 -30.87 21.98 -10.43
CA ASP A 59 -31.46 22.57 -9.21
C ASP A 59 -32.87 23.17 -9.47
N GLN A 60 -33.61 22.60 -10.43
CA GLN A 60 -34.96 22.98 -10.84
C GLN A 60 -36.04 21.99 -10.37
N LEU A 61 -35.65 20.94 -9.64
CA LEU A 61 -36.58 20.04 -9.00
C LEU A 61 -37.26 20.75 -7.81
N ASN A 62 -38.56 20.53 -7.63
CA ASN A 62 -39.36 21.11 -6.54
C ASN A 62 -39.41 22.65 -6.53
N LEU A 63 -39.34 23.28 -7.71
CA LEU A 63 -39.72 24.67 -7.91
C LEU A 63 -41.26 24.77 -7.96
N VAL A 64 -41.82 25.59 -7.08
CA VAL A 64 -43.26 25.85 -6.99
C VAL A 64 -43.54 27.23 -7.59
N PRO A 65 -44.25 27.31 -8.72
CA PRO A 65 -44.64 28.60 -9.28
C PRO A 65 -45.66 29.27 -8.36
N ILE A 66 -45.46 30.55 -8.07
CA ILE A 66 -46.39 31.38 -7.31
C ILE A 66 -46.92 32.48 -8.22
N GLU A 67 -48.22 32.71 -8.19
CA GLU A 67 -48.86 33.69 -9.05
C GLU A 67 -48.33 35.11 -8.76
N GLY A 68 -47.67 35.70 -9.76
CA GLY A 68 -47.11 37.05 -9.66
C GLY A 68 -45.81 37.14 -8.84
N SER A 69 -45.08 36.05 -8.62
CA SER A 69 -43.76 36.03 -7.96
C SER A 69 -42.83 35.03 -8.62
N GLU A 70 -41.53 35.12 -8.30
CA GLU A 70 -40.55 34.11 -8.72
C GLU A 70 -40.90 32.76 -8.10
N ALA A 71 -40.62 31.67 -8.82
CA ALA A 71 -40.87 30.32 -8.31
C ALA A 71 -40.05 30.07 -7.05
N ILE A 72 -40.69 29.57 -6.00
CA ILE A 72 -40.02 29.25 -4.74
C ILE A 72 -39.46 27.84 -4.81
N ARG A 73 -38.17 27.70 -4.49
CA ARG A 73 -37.54 26.39 -4.29
C ARG A 73 -37.91 25.84 -2.93
N VAL A 74 -38.53 24.67 -2.90
CA VAL A 74 -38.80 23.96 -1.64
C VAL A 74 -37.61 23.07 -1.31
N ALA A 75 -36.91 23.40 -0.23
CA ALA A 75 -35.76 22.65 0.26
C ALA A 75 -36.21 21.35 0.96
N VAL A 76 -36.57 20.34 0.18
CA VAL A 76 -36.89 18.99 0.67
C VAL A 76 -35.76 18.03 0.28
N PRO A 77 -35.26 17.17 1.20
CA PRO A 77 -34.33 16.10 0.87
C PRO A 77 -34.86 15.22 -0.26
N VAL A 78 -34.02 14.90 -1.24
CA VAL A 78 -34.38 14.08 -2.39
C VAL A 78 -33.47 12.86 -2.46
N VAL A 79 -34.06 11.67 -2.52
CA VAL A 79 -33.31 10.43 -2.76
C VAL A 79 -33.23 10.21 -4.27
N TYR A 80 -32.01 10.25 -4.80
CA TYR A 80 -31.70 9.84 -6.17
C TYR A 80 -31.38 8.36 -6.19
N HIS A 81 -32.08 7.58 -7.02
CA HIS A 81 -31.85 6.15 -7.20
C HIS A 81 -31.57 5.84 -8.67
N ASP A 82 -30.43 5.24 -8.98
CA ASP A 82 -30.13 4.70 -10.31
C ASP A 82 -30.00 3.18 -10.21
N PRO A 83 -31.06 2.41 -10.53
CA PRO A 83 -31.03 0.96 -10.46
C PRO A 83 -30.14 0.31 -11.52
N ALA A 84 -29.76 1.01 -12.59
CA ALA A 84 -28.85 0.48 -13.60
C ALA A 84 -27.38 0.62 -13.16
N ALA A 85 -27.05 1.71 -12.44
CA ALA A 85 -25.72 1.94 -11.89
C ALA A 85 -25.52 1.39 -10.47
N GLU A 86 -26.56 0.80 -9.86
CA GLU A 86 -26.58 0.37 -8.46
C GLU A 86 -26.16 1.52 -7.52
N LEU A 87 -26.81 2.68 -7.68
CA LEU A 87 -26.52 3.88 -6.88
C LEU A 87 -27.75 4.36 -6.12
N LEU A 88 -27.53 4.74 -4.87
CA LEU A 88 -28.46 5.48 -4.05
C LEU A 88 -27.74 6.69 -3.46
N VAL A 89 -28.30 7.87 -3.65
CA VAL A 89 -27.71 9.13 -3.19
C VAL A 89 -28.78 9.97 -2.51
N LEU A 90 -28.51 10.40 -1.29
CA LEU A 90 -29.33 11.40 -0.59
C LEU A 90 -28.84 12.79 -0.97
N VAL A 91 -29.69 13.57 -1.65
CA VAL A 91 -29.40 14.92 -2.11
C VAL A 91 -30.07 15.90 -1.15
N LEU A 92 -29.24 16.67 -0.44
CA LEU A 92 -29.69 17.71 0.48
C LEU A 92 -29.50 19.08 -0.13
N ASP A 93 -30.28 20.07 0.30
CA ASP A 93 -29.99 21.45 -0.04
C ASP A 93 -28.73 21.94 0.69
N PRO A 94 -27.88 22.81 0.10
CA PRO A 94 -26.70 23.33 0.79
C PRO A 94 -26.98 24.01 2.14
N SER A 95 -28.17 24.60 2.32
CA SER A 95 -28.60 25.18 3.61
C SER A 95 -28.86 24.14 4.70
N GLN A 96 -29.02 22.87 4.31
CA GLN A 96 -29.34 21.75 5.19
C GLN A 96 -28.11 20.92 5.60
N ARG A 97 -26.88 21.40 5.37
CA ARG A 97 -25.64 20.70 5.79
C ARG A 97 -25.66 20.28 7.27
N HIS A 98 -26.16 21.15 8.14
CA HIS A 98 -26.26 20.87 9.58
C HIS A 98 -27.23 19.71 9.92
N ARG A 99 -28.10 19.30 9.00
CA ARG A 99 -29.09 18.22 9.18
C ARG A 99 -28.66 16.91 8.55
N GLU A 100 -27.44 16.80 8.02
CA GLU A 100 -26.98 15.60 7.32
C GLU A 100 -27.21 14.33 8.14
N LEU A 101 -26.77 14.33 9.40
CA LEU A 101 -26.87 13.14 10.26
C LEU A 101 -28.32 12.77 10.54
N ASP A 102 -29.18 13.76 10.80
CA ASP A 102 -30.61 13.52 11.03
C ASP A 102 -31.29 12.91 9.80
N GLU A 103 -30.96 13.41 8.60
CA GLU A 103 -31.53 12.87 7.36
C GLU A 103 -30.97 11.49 7.02
N ARG A 104 -29.71 11.21 7.37
CA ARG A 104 -29.16 9.84 7.26
C ARG A 104 -29.88 8.86 8.19
N ILE A 105 -30.13 9.25 9.44
CA ILE A 105 -30.87 8.43 10.40
C ILE A 105 -32.28 8.15 9.89
N ARG A 106 -33.00 9.19 9.44
CA ARG A 106 -34.34 9.04 8.84
C ARG A 106 -34.33 8.12 7.63
N MET A 107 -33.30 8.21 6.77
CA MET A 107 -33.15 7.32 5.63
C MET A 107 -32.99 5.86 6.07
N PHE A 108 -32.15 5.59 7.08
CA PHE A 108 -31.98 4.25 7.63
C PHE A 108 -33.24 3.71 8.32
N GLU A 109 -34.00 4.56 9.02
CA GLU A 109 -35.30 4.17 9.60
C GLU A 109 -36.32 3.78 8.53
N ARG A 110 -36.36 4.54 7.42
CA ARG A 110 -37.21 4.21 6.27
C ARG A 110 -36.78 2.90 5.62
N LEU A 111 -35.48 2.69 5.41
CA LEU A 111 -34.94 1.43 4.90
C LEU A 111 -35.25 0.25 5.82
N ARG A 112 -35.13 0.43 7.13
CA ARG A 112 -35.47 -0.59 8.13
C ARG A 112 -36.95 -0.97 8.11
N SER A 113 -37.81 -0.02 7.79
CA SER A 113 -39.27 -0.22 7.74
C SER A 113 -39.75 -0.79 6.40
N ASP A 114 -38.86 -0.93 5.42
CA ASP A 114 -39.16 -1.49 4.10
C ASP A 114 -38.94 -3.01 4.13
N ASP A 115 -39.92 -3.78 3.62
CA ASP A 115 -39.85 -5.24 3.59
C ASP A 115 -38.94 -5.75 2.44
N ALA A 116 -38.50 -4.86 1.55
CA ALA A 116 -37.62 -5.23 0.45
C ALA A 116 -36.21 -5.60 0.92
N ALA A 117 -35.61 -6.61 0.29
CA ALA A 117 -34.19 -6.91 0.50
C ALA A 117 -33.33 -5.69 0.16
N ILE A 118 -32.38 -5.35 1.04
CA ILE A 118 -31.54 -4.14 0.95
C ILE A 118 -30.15 -4.52 0.39
N PRO A 119 -29.83 -4.17 -0.87
CA PRO A 119 -28.51 -4.39 -1.46
C PRO A 119 -27.41 -3.59 -0.74
N PRO A 120 -26.13 -4.00 -0.85
CA PRO A 120 -25.01 -3.28 -0.24
C PRO A 120 -24.95 -1.79 -0.62
N TYR A 121 -25.15 -1.44 -1.90
CA TYR A 121 -25.09 -0.05 -2.37
C TYR A 121 -26.14 0.86 -1.71
N VAL A 122 -27.26 0.29 -1.27
CA VAL A 122 -28.32 1.02 -0.55
C VAL A 122 -27.94 1.26 0.91
N LYS A 123 -27.19 0.34 1.53
CA LYS A 123 -26.66 0.50 2.89
C LYS A 123 -25.57 1.56 2.95
N GLU A 124 -24.76 1.64 1.89
CA GLU A 124 -23.63 2.55 1.75
C GLU A 124 -23.96 3.77 0.87
N PHE A 125 -25.18 4.28 0.98
CA PHE A 125 -25.61 5.44 0.18
C PHE A 125 -24.75 6.68 0.47
N ALA A 126 -24.48 7.44 -0.60
CA ALA A 126 -23.75 8.70 -0.50
C ALA A 126 -24.70 9.86 -0.15
N VAL A 127 -24.15 10.92 0.46
CA VAL A 127 -24.86 12.20 0.66
C VAL A 127 -24.15 13.29 -0.13
N VAL A 128 -24.92 14.12 -0.82
CA VAL A 128 -24.40 15.24 -1.63
C VAL A 128 -25.27 16.48 -1.43
N PHE A 129 -24.70 17.67 -1.63
CA PHE A 129 -25.41 18.94 -1.43
C PHE A 129 -25.71 19.64 -2.76
N GLY A 130 -26.97 19.56 -3.19
CA GLY A 130 -27.49 20.17 -4.42
C GLY A 130 -27.18 19.40 -5.70
N GLY A 131 -27.78 19.84 -6.81
CA GLY A 131 -27.67 19.19 -8.12
C GLY A 131 -26.26 19.22 -8.72
N ARG A 132 -25.49 20.27 -8.41
CA ARG A 132 -24.09 20.39 -8.86
C ARG A 132 -23.19 19.31 -8.26
N GLU A 133 -23.25 19.10 -6.95
CA GLU A 133 -22.45 18.06 -6.28
C GLU A 133 -22.89 16.66 -6.71
N LEU A 134 -24.19 16.45 -6.92
CA LEU A 134 -24.71 15.20 -7.49
C LEU A 134 -24.07 14.90 -8.85
N ARG A 135 -24.06 15.86 -9.78
CA ARG A 135 -23.42 15.68 -11.09
C ARG A 135 -21.94 15.30 -10.96
N SER A 136 -21.18 16.05 -10.16
CA SER A 136 -19.76 15.77 -9.96
C SER A 136 -19.52 14.41 -9.29
N TYR A 137 -20.41 13.98 -8.39
CA TYR A 137 -20.37 12.65 -7.79
C TYR A 137 -20.59 11.56 -8.83
N LEU A 138 -21.64 11.69 -9.67
CA LEU A 138 -21.94 10.73 -10.73
C LEU A 138 -20.84 10.66 -11.78
N GLU A 139 -20.23 11.79 -12.14
CA GLU A 139 -19.08 11.84 -13.06
C GLU A 139 -17.87 11.09 -12.51
N ARG A 140 -17.48 11.36 -11.24
CA ARG A 140 -16.39 10.62 -10.59
C ARG A 140 -16.68 9.13 -10.53
N ARG A 141 -17.93 8.75 -10.20
CA ARG A 141 -18.31 7.35 -10.14
C ARG A 141 -18.22 6.66 -11.50
N ALA A 142 -18.63 7.35 -12.57
CA ALA A 142 -18.50 6.86 -13.94
C ALA A 142 -17.04 6.70 -14.34
N GLN A 143 -16.17 7.66 -14.01
CA GLN A 143 -14.73 7.59 -14.28
C GLN A 143 -14.08 6.40 -13.55
N SER A 144 -14.34 6.24 -12.25
CA SER A 144 -13.83 5.10 -11.48
C SER A 144 -14.32 3.76 -12.02
N ALA A 145 -15.57 3.66 -12.47
CA ALA A 145 -16.09 2.44 -13.10
C ALA A 145 -15.35 2.09 -14.40
N MET A 146 -15.08 3.10 -15.25
CA MET A 146 -14.29 2.91 -16.48
C MET A 146 -12.85 2.49 -16.19
N GLU A 147 -12.23 3.06 -15.14
CA GLU A 147 -10.87 2.72 -14.73
C GLU A 147 -10.77 1.29 -14.20
N ILE A 148 -11.72 0.85 -13.37
CA ILE A 148 -11.78 -0.53 -12.89
C ILE A 148 -11.90 -1.51 -14.06
N GLU A 149 -12.76 -1.23 -15.03
CA GLU A 149 -12.92 -2.11 -16.20
C GLU A 149 -11.67 -2.13 -17.07
N ARG A 150 -11.01 -0.98 -17.27
CA ARG A 150 -9.74 -0.90 -17.97
C ARG A 150 -8.65 -1.73 -17.28
N ASN A 151 -8.53 -1.59 -15.95
CA ASN A 151 -7.55 -2.33 -15.16
C ASN A 151 -7.84 -3.83 -15.20
N ARG A 152 -9.12 -4.23 -15.18
CA ARG A 152 -9.54 -5.62 -15.33
C ARG A 152 -9.12 -6.21 -16.67
N LEU A 153 -9.39 -5.51 -17.77
CA LEU A 153 -8.97 -5.93 -19.11
C LEU A 153 -7.44 -6.02 -19.24
N GLU A 154 -6.71 -5.10 -18.60
CA GLU A 154 -5.25 -5.15 -18.56
C GLU A 154 -4.73 -6.34 -17.77
N LEU A 155 -5.32 -6.64 -16.61
CA LEU A 155 -4.99 -7.81 -15.81
C LEU A 155 -5.26 -9.11 -16.58
N ASP A 156 -6.40 -9.23 -17.25
CA ASP A 156 -6.72 -10.40 -18.07
C ASP A 156 -5.70 -10.58 -19.21
N LYS A 157 -5.25 -9.48 -19.82
CA LYS A 157 -4.18 -9.54 -20.84
C LYS A 157 -2.85 -10.00 -20.24
N ARG A 158 -2.47 -9.50 -19.07
CA ARG A 158 -1.25 -9.90 -18.37
C ARG A 158 -1.30 -11.37 -17.94
N LEU A 159 -2.44 -11.86 -17.47
CA LEU A 159 -2.64 -13.27 -17.12
C LEU A 159 -2.42 -14.17 -18.34
N ARG A 160 -3.03 -13.85 -19.49
CA ARG A 160 -2.79 -14.62 -20.73
C ARG A 160 -1.35 -14.58 -21.19
N GLU A 161 -0.65 -13.46 -21.01
CA GLU A 161 0.77 -13.38 -21.35
C GLU A 161 1.63 -14.25 -20.42
N LEU A 162 1.32 -14.26 -19.11
CA LEU A 162 2.00 -15.12 -18.16
C LEU A 162 1.74 -16.60 -18.43
N GLU A 163 0.51 -16.99 -18.75
CA GLU A 163 0.17 -18.36 -19.17
C GLU A 163 0.98 -18.77 -20.40
N ARG A 164 1.08 -17.90 -21.42
CA ARG A 164 1.91 -18.16 -22.60
C ARG A 164 3.39 -18.34 -22.23
N ARG A 165 3.95 -17.45 -21.43
CA ARG A 165 5.37 -17.53 -21.00
C ARG A 165 5.63 -18.78 -20.16
N SER A 166 4.69 -19.18 -19.30
CA SER A 166 4.78 -20.42 -18.53
C SER A 166 4.84 -21.62 -19.47
N GLY A 167 3.95 -21.70 -20.47
CA GLY A 167 3.97 -22.78 -21.45
C GLY A 167 5.26 -22.84 -22.28
N GLU A 168 5.83 -21.68 -22.64
CA GLU A 168 7.14 -21.61 -23.33
C GLU A 168 8.29 -22.10 -22.44
N LEU A 169 8.28 -21.75 -21.16
CA LEU A 169 9.28 -22.24 -20.21
C LEU A 169 9.15 -23.75 -19.98
N ASP A 170 7.93 -24.26 -19.87
CA ASP A 170 7.70 -25.70 -19.73
C ASP A 170 8.19 -26.46 -20.96
N ALA A 171 7.91 -25.96 -22.17
CA ALA A 171 8.43 -26.53 -23.41
C ALA A 171 9.97 -26.50 -23.44
N ALA A 172 10.59 -25.36 -23.12
CA ALA A 172 12.05 -25.23 -23.06
C ALA A 172 12.68 -26.18 -22.03
N ASN A 173 12.06 -26.34 -20.85
CA ASN A 173 12.51 -27.27 -19.83
C ASN A 173 12.44 -28.72 -20.30
N THR A 174 11.37 -29.11 -21.01
CA THR A 174 11.27 -30.46 -21.59
C THR A 174 12.33 -30.69 -22.67
N GLU A 175 12.64 -29.68 -23.48
CA GLU A 175 13.69 -29.77 -24.49
C GLU A 175 15.07 -29.92 -23.84
N ILE A 176 15.40 -29.10 -22.83
CA ILE A 176 16.67 -29.19 -22.08
C ILE A 176 16.81 -30.58 -21.45
N ALA A 177 15.74 -31.10 -20.83
CA ALA A 177 15.73 -32.44 -20.26
C ALA A 177 16.04 -33.51 -21.31
N SER A 178 15.46 -33.40 -22.51
CA SER A 178 15.75 -34.35 -23.61
C SER A 178 17.20 -34.28 -24.08
N ARG A 179 17.77 -33.07 -24.24
CA ARG A 179 19.18 -32.88 -24.62
C ARG A 179 20.15 -33.40 -23.56
N LEU A 180 19.80 -33.31 -22.28
CA LEU A 180 20.61 -33.88 -21.20
C LEU A 180 20.68 -35.40 -21.31
N VAL A 181 19.54 -36.07 -21.53
CA VAL A 181 19.50 -37.52 -21.75
C VAL A 181 20.31 -37.92 -22.98
N GLU A 182 20.16 -37.18 -24.09
CA GLU A 182 20.93 -37.44 -25.32
C GLU A 182 22.44 -37.28 -25.08
N SER A 183 22.86 -36.21 -24.42
CA SER A 183 24.27 -35.98 -24.05
C SER A 183 24.83 -37.09 -23.15
N GLU A 184 24.05 -37.59 -22.20
CA GLU A 184 24.41 -38.73 -21.37
C GLU A 184 24.58 -40.01 -22.19
N THR A 185 23.68 -40.28 -23.15
CA THR A 185 23.82 -41.45 -24.03
C THR A 185 25.06 -41.39 -24.91
N ILE A 186 25.33 -40.22 -25.53
CA ILE A 186 26.53 -40.00 -26.35
C ILE A 186 27.81 -40.17 -25.51
N ARG A 187 27.83 -39.63 -24.27
CA ARG A 187 28.96 -39.82 -23.36
C ARG A 187 29.19 -41.29 -23.02
N ALA A 188 28.12 -42.05 -22.78
CA ALA A 188 28.20 -43.47 -22.50
C ALA A 188 28.72 -44.28 -23.71
N GLU A 189 28.31 -43.93 -24.94
CA GLU A 189 28.82 -44.53 -26.17
C GLU A 189 30.32 -44.23 -26.38
N LEU A 190 30.73 -42.96 -26.27
CA LEU A 190 32.15 -42.58 -26.37
C LEU A 190 33.02 -43.28 -25.33
N ALA A 191 32.50 -43.53 -24.13
CA ALA A 191 33.20 -44.29 -23.10
C ALA A 191 33.41 -45.76 -23.50
N ARG A 192 32.41 -46.39 -24.14
CA ARG A 192 32.54 -47.76 -24.68
C ARG A 192 33.55 -47.81 -25.82
N ASP A 193 33.45 -46.90 -26.78
CA ASP A 193 34.37 -46.85 -27.93
C ASP A 193 35.82 -46.65 -27.49
N ARG A 194 36.06 -45.81 -26.46
CA ARG A 194 37.38 -45.64 -25.87
C ARG A 194 37.90 -46.93 -25.23
N ALA A 195 37.06 -47.65 -24.50
CA ALA A 195 37.44 -48.93 -23.89
C ALA A 195 37.78 -49.99 -24.96
N GLU A 196 37.03 -50.03 -26.07
CA GLU A 196 37.32 -50.92 -27.21
C GLU A 196 38.64 -50.56 -27.91
N LEU A 197 38.88 -49.27 -28.17
CA LEU A 197 40.14 -48.81 -28.75
C LEU A 197 41.34 -49.11 -27.84
N GLU A 198 41.19 -48.95 -26.53
CA GLU A 198 42.23 -49.30 -25.56
C GLU A 198 42.52 -50.81 -25.58
N LYS A 199 41.48 -51.64 -25.65
CA LYS A 199 41.62 -53.09 -25.82
C LYS A 199 42.37 -53.42 -27.10
N LEU A 200 41.94 -52.90 -28.25
CA LEU A 200 42.63 -53.11 -29.55
C LEU A 200 44.08 -52.63 -29.52
N ARG A 201 44.35 -51.49 -28.86
CA ARG A 201 45.71 -50.97 -28.70
C ARG A 201 46.57 -51.88 -27.85
N SER A 202 46.01 -52.43 -26.77
CA SER A 202 46.71 -53.41 -25.92
C SER A 202 47.00 -54.71 -26.66
N GLU A 203 46.06 -55.20 -27.46
CA GLU A 203 46.24 -56.38 -28.32
C GLU A 203 47.31 -56.15 -29.40
N ALA A 204 47.30 -54.98 -30.04
CA ALA A 204 48.32 -54.59 -31.01
C ALA A 204 49.70 -54.46 -30.36
N ARG A 205 49.78 -53.83 -29.18
CA ARG A 205 51.03 -53.72 -28.40
C ARG A 205 51.57 -55.10 -28.02
N ASN A 206 50.71 -56.01 -27.57
CA ASN A 206 51.12 -57.37 -27.24
C ASN A 206 51.60 -58.14 -28.48
N ARG A 207 50.97 -57.95 -29.65
CA ARG A 207 51.46 -58.49 -30.92
C ARG A 207 52.83 -57.95 -31.31
N VAL A 208 53.07 -56.65 -31.13
CA VAL A 208 54.39 -56.05 -31.40
C VAL A 208 55.46 -56.59 -30.44
N ILE A 209 55.16 -56.72 -29.14
CA ILE A 209 56.09 -57.30 -28.16
C ILE A 209 56.41 -58.76 -28.52
N ALA A 210 55.40 -59.54 -28.92
CA ALA A 210 55.59 -60.92 -29.38
C ALA A 210 56.44 -61.00 -30.67
N ALA A 211 56.29 -60.04 -31.59
CA ALA A 211 57.11 -59.97 -32.80
C ALA A 211 58.56 -59.56 -32.51
N VAL A 212 58.80 -58.68 -31.52
CA VAL A 212 60.15 -58.29 -31.09
C VAL A 212 60.86 -59.44 -30.35
N GLN A 213 60.14 -60.30 -29.64
CA GLN A 213 60.70 -61.49 -28.97
C GLN A 213 61.12 -62.62 -29.92
N GLN A 214 60.82 -62.55 -31.23
CA GLN A 214 61.31 -63.53 -32.23
C GLN A 214 62.62 -63.13 -32.91
N VAL A 215 63.28 -62.05 -32.47
CA VAL A 215 64.60 -61.64 -32.95
C VAL A 215 65.61 -61.66 -31.79
N GLU A 216 66.38 -62.75 -31.69
CA GLU A 216 67.61 -62.83 -30.86
C GLU A 216 68.87 -62.67 -31.75
N PRO A 217 70.04 -62.30 -31.21
CA PRO A 217 70.79 -61.09 -31.63
C PRO A 217 72.22 -61.40 -32.16
N PRO A 218 73.06 -60.37 -32.37
CA PRO A 218 74.40 -60.47 -31.80
C PRO A 218 74.79 -59.26 -30.96
N ALA A 219 75.58 -59.59 -29.95
CA ALA A 219 76.05 -58.76 -28.85
C ALA A 219 77.16 -57.78 -29.26
N GLU A 220 77.17 -56.59 -28.64
CA GLU A 220 78.41 -55.91 -28.26
C GLU A 220 78.24 -55.20 -26.89
N PRO A 221 79.25 -55.27 -25.99
CA PRO A 221 79.20 -54.69 -24.66
C PRO A 221 79.94 -53.35 -24.61
N THR A 222 79.33 -52.29 -24.04
CA THR A 222 80.11 -51.09 -23.69
C THR A 222 79.63 -50.42 -22.41
N ALA A 223 80.39 -50.73 -21.36
CA ALA A 223 80.94 -49.87 -20.30
C ALA A 223 80.12 -48.69 -19.75
N ILE A 224 79.85 -48.84 -18.45
CA ILE A 224 79.46 -47.87 -17.43
C ILE A 224 80.39 -46.65 -17.41
N GLY A 225 79.82 -45.44 -17.43
CA GLY A 225 80.50 -44.17 -17.14
C GLY A 225 79.63 -43.30 -16.22
N GLY A 226 80.21 -42.87 -15.09
CA GLY A 226 79.52 -42.22 -13.97
C GLY A 226 79.12 -40.75 -14.19
N PRO A 227 78.51 -40.12 -13.16
CA PRO A 227 77.72 -38.90 -13.27
C PRO A 227 78.59 -37.64 -13.14
N PRO A 228 78.30 -36.54 -13.88
CA PRO A 228 78.89 -35.25 -13.57
C PRO A 228 77.97 -34.40 -12.69
N MET A 229 78.66 -33.68 -11.80
CA MET A 229 78.17 -32.76 -10.79
C MET A 229 77.41 -31.57 -11.38
N ARG A 230 76.44 -31.10 -10.59
CA ARG A 230 75.93 -29.73 -10.59
C ARG A 230 77.03 -28.79 -10.10
N ASP A 231 77.34 -27.74 -10.86
CA ASP A 231 77.55 -26.40 -10.31
C ASP A 231 77.44 -25.29 -11.37
N ALA A 232 76.66 -24.28 -11.00
CA ALA A 232 76.75 -22.84 -11.27
C ALA A 232 77.24 -22.30 -12.65
N LEU A 233 76.37 -21.58 -13.36
CA LEU A 233 76.40 -20.11 -13.55
C LEU A 233 75.56 -19.65 -14.76
N ALA A 234 74.67 -18.68 -14.47
CA ALA A 234 74.09 -17.61 -15.30
C ALA A 234 74.27 -17.60 -16.83
N HIS A 235 73.16 -17.46 -17.57
CA HIS A 235 72.90 -16.37 -18.54
C HIS A 235 71.47 -16.49 -19.11
N GLU A 236 70.65 -15.46 -18.93
CA GLU A 236 69.42 -15.24 -19.71
C GLU A 236 69.75 -14.95 -21.18
N PRO A 237 68.82 -15.25 -22.11
CA PRO A 237 68.47 -14.18 -23.05
C PRO A 237 66.96 -14.06 -23.29
N SER A 238 66.49 -12.81 -23.14
CA SER A 238 65.22 -12.27 -23.60
C SER A 238 65.02 -12.50 -25.10
N VAL A 239 63.86 -13.07 -25.48
CA VAL A 239 63.40 -13.09 -26.87
C VAL A 239 62.30 -12.04 -27.05
N GLU A 240 62.76 -10.93 -27.62
CA GLU A 240 62.00 -9.79 -28.14
C GLU A 240 61.20 -10.25 -29.39
N THR A 241 59.87 -10.14 -29.37
CA THR A 241 59.04 -10.33 -30.57
C THR A 241 58.48 -8.98 -31.03
N LYS A 242 58.76 -8.67 -32.30
CA LYS A 242 58.43 -7.42 -32.99
C LYS A 242 56.93 -7.31 -33.31
N PRO A 243 56.37 -6.09 -33.43
CA PRO A 243 54.96 -5.85 -33.66
C PRO A 243 54.57 -5.96 -35.15
N VAL A 244 53.36 -6.46 -35.41
CA VAL A 244 52.72 -6.56 -36.73
C VAL A 244 51.69 -5.41 -36.88
N PRO A 245 51.53 -4.78 -38.05
CA PRO A 245 50.90 -3.47 -38.17
C PRO A 245 49.37 -3.49 -38.30
N LYS A 246 48.78 -2.38 -37.84
CA LYS A 246 47.38 -1.95 -38.00
C LYS A 246 46.95 -1.97 -39.47
N HIS A 247 45.80 -2.59 -39.75
CA HIS A 247 44.98 -2.28 -40.92
C HIS A 247 43.61 -1.80 -40.44
N GLU A 248 43.28 -0.56 -40.78
CA GLU A 248 41.94 0.02 -40.67
C GLU A 248 41.03 -0.63 -41.72
N ILE A 249 39.88 -1.15 -41.29
CA ILE A 249 38.69 -1.33 -42.13
C ILE A 249 37.47 -0.91 -41.28
N ASP A 250 36.72 -0.01 -41.89
CA ASP A 250 35.47 0.63 -41.48
C ASP A 250 34.26 -0.33 -41.57
N ASP A 251 33.08 0.14 -41.15
CA ASP A 251 31.73 -0.43 -41.33
C ASP A 251 31.07 -1.23 -40.18
N GLY A 252 30.32 -0.46 -39.36
CA GLY A 252 28.88 -0.61 -39.06
C GLY A 252 28.25 -1.95 -38.67
N GLY A 253 27.69 -2.02 -37.44
CA GLY A 253 26.52 -2.87 -37.15
C GLY A 253 26.36 -3.33 -35.69
N ALA A 254 25.43 -2.68 -34.96
CA ALA A 254 24.60 -3.10 -33.79
C ALA A 254 25.13 -4.07 -32.68
N PRO A 255 24.73 -3.85 -31.39
CA PRO A 255 25.33 -4.51 -30.24
C PRO A 255 24.63 -5.82 -29.86
N GLY A 256 25.41 -6.87 -29.60
CA GLY A 256 24.97 -8.12 -28.98
C GLY A 256 25.81 -8.42 -27.74
N ASP A 257 25.13 -8.43 -26.58
CA ASP A 257 25.69 -8.78 -25.27
C ASP A 257 26.21 -10.23 -25.25
N GLN A 258 27.50 -10.40 -24.98
CA GLN A 258 28.07 -11.64 -24.49
C GLN A 258 28.69 -11.35 -23.13
N ALA A 259 27.90 -11.52 -22.08
CA ALA A 259 28.42 -11.57 -20.71
C ALA A 259 29.28 -12.82 -20.56
N SER A 260 30.48 -12.64 -20.01
CA SER A 260 31.46 -13.70 -19.85
C SER A 260 31.03 -14.64 -18.70
N SER A 261 31.48 -15.90 -18.74
CA SER A 261 31.18 -16.90 -17.71
C SER A 261 31.58 -16.43 -16.30
N ASP A 262 32.58 -15.54 -16.20
CA ASP A 262 33.09 -15.01 -14.94
C ASP A 262 32.14 -13.96 -14.33
N ASP A 263 31.31 -13.29 -15.15
CA ASP A 263 30.31 -12.33 -14.69
C ASP A 263 29.10 -13.04 -14.04
N ILE A 264 28.81 -14.28 -14.46
CA ILE A 264 27.70 -15.09 -13.92
C ILE A 264 28.07 -15.69 -12.57
N GLU A 265 29.31 -16.15 -12.40
CA GLU A 265 29.78 -16.75 -11.16
C GLU A 265 29.87 -15.70 -10.03
N THR A 266 30.35 -14.49 -10.37
CA THR A 266 30.39 -13.34 -9.45
C THR A 266 28.98 -12.86 -9.06
N ALA A 267 28.01 -12.90 -9.98
CA ALA A 267 26.63 -12.53 -9.69
C ALA A 267 25.89 -13.57 -8.82
N LEU A 268 26.23 -14.86 -8.94
CA LEU A 268 25.62 -15.94 -8.18
C LEU A 268 26.12 -16.01 -6.73
N GLU A 269 27.42 -15.78 -6.49
CA GLU A 269 27.98 -15.65 -5.13
C GLU A 269 27.44 -14.42 -4.38
N ALA A 270 27.23 -13.30 -5.09
CA ALA A 270 26.60 -12.10 -4.53
C ALA A 270 25.11 -12.30 -4.19
N ALA A 271 24.40 -13.14 -4.95
CA ALA A 271 22.99 -13.46 -4.71
C ALA A 271 22.80 -14.47 -3.55
N LEU A 272 23.73 -15.41 -3.38
CA LEU A 272 23.68 -16.41 -2.31
C LEU A 272 24.11 -15.82 -0.95
N SER A 273 25.08 -14.91 -0.93
CA SER A 273 25.49 -14.20 0.30
C SER A 273 24.40 -13.27 0.83
N LYS A 274 23.54 -12.70 -0.03
CA LYS A 274 22.38 -11.89 0.38
C LYS A 274 21.22 -12.70 0.98
N ARG A 275 21.23 -14.03 0.82
CA ARG A 275 20.13 -14.90 1.27
C ARG A 275 20.36 -15.49 2.67
N ALA A 276 21.61 -15.56 3.11
CA ALA A 276 22.00 -16.15 4.39
C ALA A 276 21.73 -15.25 5.62
N ASP A 277 21.55 -13.94 5.43
CA ASP A 277 21.26 -12.98 6.52
C ASP A 277 19.75 -12.74 6.75
N SER A 278 18.88 -13.59 6.21
CA SER A 278 17.40 -13.44 6.29
C SER A 278 16.75 -14.32 7.36
N GLU A 279 17.29 -14.32 8.59
CA GLU A 279 16.53 -14.80 9.74
C GLU A 279 15.66 -13.66 10.31
N GLY A 280 14.33 -13.81 10.25
CA GLY A 280 13.35 -12.97 10.95
C GLY A 280 12.80 -11.78 10.15
N PHE A 281 12.16 -12.02 9.01
CA PHE A 281 11.53 -10.94 8.22
C PHE A 281 10.16 -10.55 8.80
N GLU A 282 10.14 -9.55 9.68
CA GLU A 282 8.91 -8.94 10.18
C GLU A 282 8.32 -7.97 9.13
N THR A 283 7.08 -8.22 8.71
CA THR A 283 6.30 -7.30 7.87
C THR A 283 5.78 -6.14 8.73
N PRO A 284 5.99 -4.87 8.32
CA PRO A 284 5.43 -3.73 9.06
C PRO A 284 3.91 -3.81 9.08
N THR A 285 3.30 -3.57 10.25
CA THR A 285 1.84 -3.45 10.36
C THR A 285 1.45 -2.05 9.86
N GLY A 286 0.82 -2.02 8.69
CA GLY A 286 0.30 -0.79 8.13
C GLY A 286 -0.91 -0.33 8.93
N VAL A 287 -0.70 0.59 9.88
CA VAL A 287 -1.79 1.23 10.61
C VAL A 287 -2.29 2.39 9.75
N SER A 288 -3.45 2.22 9.11
CA SER A 288 -4.11 3.33 8.43
C SER A 288 -4.40 4.43 9.46
N SER A 289 -3.92 5.65 9.18
CA SER A 289 -4.27 6.84 9.94
C SER A 289 -5.77 7.06 9.84
N ALA A 290 -6.50 6.71 10.90
CA ALA A 290 -7.88 7.15 11.04
C ALA A 290 -7.86 8.64 11.43
N ALA A 291 -8.50 9.46 10.59
CA ALA A 291 -8.79 10.88 10.74
C ALA A 291 -7.72 11.90 10.27
N GLU A 292 -7.46 11.96 8.96
CA GLU A 292 -7.35 13.27 8.31
C GLU A 292 -8.75 13.91 8.28
N ILE A 293 -9.11 14.65 9.34
CA ILE A 293 -10.22 15.60 9.30
C ILE A 293 -9.81 16.68 8.29
N ARG A 294 -10.29 16.56 7.04
CA ARG A 294 -10.11 17.59 6.00
C ARG A 294 -10.80 18.88 6.45
N ALA A 295 -10.01 19.81 6.99
CA ALA A 295 -10.37 21.21 6.99
C ALA A 295 -10.25 21.74 5.55
N THR A 296 -11.34 21.71 4.80
CA THR A 296 -11.47 22.46 3.54
C THR A 296 -11.58 23.94 3.85
N ALA A 297 -10.45 24.65 3.90
CA ALA A 297 -10.42 26.11 3.77
C ALA A 297 -10.43 26.45 2.27
N ALA A 298 -11.62 26.74 1.74
CA ALA A 298 -11.76 27.35 0.42
C ALA A 298 -11.54 28.86 0.57
N ALA A 299 -10.54 29.36 -0.16
CA ALA A 299 -10.33 30.78 -0.37
C ALA A 299 -11.57 31.41 -0.99
N GLY A 300 -12.20 32.32 -0.25
CA GLY A 300 -13.19 33.26 -0.72
C GLY A 300 -12.92 34.58 -0.01
N GLU A 301 -12.35 35.54 -0.74
CA GLU A 301 -12.10 36.90 -0.28
C GLU A 301 -13.40 37.52 0.26
N VAL A 302 -13.40 37.83 1.56
CA VAL A 302 -14.28 38.84 2.14
C VAL A 302 -13.36 39.78 2.92
N SER A 303 -13.15 40.97 2.36
CA SER A 303 -12.47 42.08 3.02
C SER A 303 -13.29 42.51 4.23
N ILE A 304 -12.87 42.10 5.43
CA ILE A 304 -13.30 42.72 6.68
C ILE A 304 -12.09 43.45 7.25
N ASP A 305 -12.20 44.77 7.17
CA ASP A 305 -11.27 45.75 7.73
C ASP A 305 -11.32 45.68 9.25
N HIS A 306 -10.37 44.98 9.87
CA HIS A 306 -10.12 44.99 11.32
C HIS A 306 -8.63 45.23 11.56
N SER A 307 -8.27 46.50 11.63
CA SER A 307 -7.04 46.98 12.26
C SER A 307 -7.08 46.68 13.76
N HIS A 308 -6.56 45.53 14.17
CA HIS A 308 -6.01 45.34 15.50
C HIS A 308 -4.73 44.52 15.39
N ASP A 309 -3.60 45.22 15.56
CA ASP A 309 -2.30 44.64 15.84
C ASP A 309 -2.43 43.61 16.96
N PHE A 310 -2.38 42.33 16.60
CA PHE A 310 -2.01 41.27 17.52
C PHE A 310 -0.54 40.98 17.25
N ASP A 311 0.29 41.45 18.17
CA ASP A 311 1.70 41.11 18.21
C ASP A 311 1.87 39.58 18.19
N GLU A 312 2.58 39.08 17.17
CA GLU A 312 3.15 37.74 17.11
C GLU A 312 4.26 37.61 18.16
N GLU A 313 3.88 37.60 19.45
CA GLU A 313 4.78 37.15 20.50
C GLU A 313 4.85 35.61 20.47
N GLY A 314 6.05 35.11 20.19
CA GLY A 314 6.38 33.71 20.02
C GLY A 314 5.76 32.83 21.10
N THR A 315 4.84 31.95 20.67
CA THR A 315 4.29 30.86 21.46
C THR A 315 5.37 29.80 21.69
N THR A 316 6.37 30.14 22.49
CA THR A 316 7.31 29.19 23.07
C THR A 316 6.50 28.30 24.03
N GLY A 317 6.54 27.00 23.80
CA GLY A 317 5.64 26.00 24.39
C GLY A 317 5.88 25.71 25.87
N SER A 318 6.04 26.71 26.73
CA SER A 318 6.03 26.57 28.19
C SER A 318 4.65 26.93 28.74
N SER A 319 3.64 26.12 28.39
CA SER A 319 2.34 26.19 29.05
C SER A 319 2.54 25.87 30.54
N ILE A 320 2.37 26.88 31.39
CA ILE A 320 2.36 26.76 32.85
C ILE A 320 1.25 25.78 33.22
N VAL A 321 1.65 24.58 33.63
CA VAL A 321 0.74 23.51 34.05
C VAL A 321 0.01 23.96 35.33
N PRO A 322 -1.33 24.07 35.36
CA PRO A 322 -2.06 24.46 36.56
C PRO A 322 -1.78 23.49 37.72
N GLN A 323 -1.50 24.02 38.92
CA GLN A 323 -1.34 23.22 40.13
C GLN A 323 -2.64 22.46 40.43
N GLY A 324 -2.60 21.12 40.44
CA GLY A 324 -3.77 20.23 40.53
C GLY A 324 -3.94 19.30 39.32
N SER A 325 -3.07 19.43 38.31
CA SER A 325 -3.04 18.59 37.12
C SER A 325 -2.67 17.14 37.42
N ASP A 326 -3.38 16.21 36.77
CA ASP A 326 -2.98 14.80 36.58
C ASP A 326 -1.47 14.73 36.26
N PRO A 327 -0.65 14.04 37.08
CA PRO A 327 0.79 14.03 36.91
C PRO A 327 1.13 13.54 35.51
N LEU A 328 2.10 14.22 34.89
CA LEU A 328 2.75 13.72 33.67
C LEU A 328 3.16 12.27 33.91
N THR A 329 2.52 11.34 33.20
CA THR A 329 2.82 9.91 33.35
C THR A 329 3.96 9.47 32.43
N THR A 330 4.32 10.29 31.45
CA THR A 330 5.31 9.94 30.42
C THR A 330 6.55 10.82 30.52
N GLU A 331 7.71 10.17 30.62
CA GLU A 331 9.02 10.78 30.43
C GLU A 331 9.37 10.78 28.94
N THR A 332 9.73 11.95 28.41
CA THR A 332 10.18 12.13 27.02
C THR A 332 11.69 12.38 27.02
N LEU A 333 12.46 11.47 26.42
CA LEU A 333 13.91 11.61 26.24
C LEU A 333 14.21 11.87 24.76
N GLU A 334 14.88 12.99 24.46
CA GLU A 334 15.36 13.25 23.10
C GLU A 334 16.49 12.29 22.73
N LEU A 335 16.43 11.75 21.51
CA LEU A 335 17.48 10.92 20.95
C LEU A 335 18.12 11.63 19.76
N GLU A 336 19.40 11.40 19.55
CA GLU A 336 20.07 11.90 18.35
C GLU A 336 19.44 11.31 17.09
N VAL A 337 19.21 12.19 16.12
CA VAL A 337 18.73 11.82 14.79
C VAL A 337 19.96 11.36 13.99
N ASP A 338 20.18 10.05 13.98
CA ASP A 338 21.21 9.45 13.13
C ASP A 338 20.85 9.70 11.65
N PRO A 339 21.73 10.36 10.87
CA PRO A 339 21.51 10.60 9.44
C PRO A 339 21.69 9.35 8.56
N GLY A 340 22.12 8.22 9.13
CA GLY A 340 22.30 6.97 8.40
C GLY A 340 21.00 6.41 7.79
N PRO A 341 21.10 5.64 6.69
CA PRO A 341 19.96 4.96 6.08
C PRO A 341 19.33 3.97 7.06
N ASP A 342 18.01 3.96 7.13
CA ASP A 342 17.24 3.11 8.04
C ASP A 342 16.16 2.39 7.24
N VAL A 343 16.48 1.17 6.79
CA VAL A 343 15.66 0.40 5.85
C VAL A 343 14.22 0.20 6.35
N TRP A 344 14.03 0.07 7.67
CA TRP A 344 12.71 -0.06 8.25
C TRP A 344 11.92 1.24 8.16
N LEU A 345 12.56 2.37 8.50
CA LEU A 345 11.93 3.68 8.43
C LEU A 345 11.64 4.11 6.98
N ASP A 346 12.54 3.78 6.05
CA ASP A 346 12.35 4.03 4.62
C ASP A 346 11.13 3.26 4.09
N ARG A 347 10.96 2.00 4.51
CA ARG A 347 9.79 1.18 4.15
C ARG A 347 8.50 1.74 4.77
N ALA A 348 8.53 2.12 6.04
CA ALA A 348 7.38 2.74 6.70
C ALA A 348 6.97 4.02 5.97
N THR A 349 7.94 4.87 5.64
CA THR A 349 7.74 6.11 4.88
C THR A 349 7.17 5.86 3.49
N ALA A 350 7.67 4.85 2.77
CA ALA A 350 7.18 4.49 1.44
C ALA A 350 5.71 4.04 1.45
N SER A 351 5.22 3.48 2.57
CA SER A 351 3.82 3.10 2.72
C SER A 351 2.88 4.30 2.92
N GLY A 352 3.41 5.46 3.32
CA GLY A 352 2.62 6.64 3.66
C GLY A 352 1.80 6.51 4.95
N ALA A 353 1.88 5.38 5.63
CA ALA A 353 1.18 5.09 6.88
C ALA A 353 2.15 5.00 8.07
N SER A 354 1.69 5.42 9.24
CA SER A 354 2.45 5.22 10.48
C SER A 354 2.49 3.72 10.80
N ALA A 355 3.62 3.24 11.35
CA ALA A 355 3.82 1.83 11.58
C ALA A 355 4.57 1.57 12.88
N PHE A 356 4.18 0.50 13.58
CA PHE A 356 4.93 -0.05 14.70
C PHE A 356 5.87 -1.15 14.20
N GLY A 357 6.95 -1.38 14.94
CA GLY A 357 7.88 -2.47 14.66
C GLY A 357 8.70 -2.84 15.90
N MET A 358 9.16 -4.09 15.93
CA MET A 358 10.09 -4.57 16.94
C MET A 358 11.52 -4.42 16.41
N ILE A 359 12.34 -3.57 17.03
CA ILE A 359 13.73 -3.35 16.60
C ILE A 359 14.64 -3.43 17.81
N GLY A 360 15.62 -4.32 17.76
CA GLY A 360 16.57 -4.54 18.86
C GLY A 360 15.88 -4.95 20.17
N GLY A 361 14.73 -5.63 20.08
CA GLY A 361 13.92 -6.04 21.24
C GLY A 361 13.09 -4.92 21.88
N GLY A 362 13.12 -3.70 21.34
CA GLY A 362 12.28 -2.59 21.76
C GLY A 362 11.17 -2.28 20.74
N VAL A 363 10.13 -1.58 21.20
CA VAL A 363 9.07 -1.08 20.32
C VAL A 363 9.52 0.23 19.69
N ARG A 364 9.34 0.34 18.38
CA ARG A 364 9.57 1.57 17.62
C ARG A 364 8.34 1.95 16.82
N LEU A 365 8.08 3.24 16.72
CA LEU A 365 6.99 3.84 15.97
C LEU A 365 7.55 4.82 14.95
N ALA A 366 7.27 4.57 13.67
CA ALA A 366 7.43 5.55 12.60
C ALA A 366 6.13 6.36 12.54
N LEU A 367 6.13 7.57 13.11
CA LEU A 367 4.96 8.44 13.12
C LEU A 367 5.00 9.38 11.90
N ILE A 368 4.26 9.03 10.86
CA ILE A 368 4.08 9.86 9.68
C ILE A 368 3.00 10.89 9.97
N ALA A 369 3.40 12.15 10.07
CA ALA A 369 2.53 13.25 10.48
C ALA A 369 2.60 14.44 9.51
N GLY A 370 1.47 15.16 9.41
CA GLY A 370 1.45 16.48 8.78
C GLY A 370 2.20 17.52 9.61
N GLU A 371 2.55 18.65 9.00
CA GLU A 371 3.33 19.72 9.64
C GLU A 371 2.69 20.26 10.92
N GLN A 372 1.36 20.33 10.97
CA GLN A 372 0.63 20.84 12.15
C GLN A 372 0.79 19.91 13.36
N ILE A 373 0.59 18.61 13.16
CA ILE A 373 0.76 17.59 14.20
C ILE A 373 2.23 17.55 14.62
N ALA A 374 3.17 17.57 13.66
CA ALA A 374 4.59 17.57 13.95
C ALA A 374 5.03 18.79 14.79
N ARG A 375 4.47 19.97 14.52
CA ARG A 375 4.69 21.18 15.32
C ARG A 375 4.10 21.04 16.73
N GLY A 376 2.89 20.49 16.84
CA GLY A 376 2.27 20.19 18.13
C GLY A 376 3.11 19.23 18.96
N LEU A 377 3.69 18.22 18.32
CA LEU A 377 4.60 17.25 18.92
C LEU A 377 6.06 17.74 18.96
N GLY A 378 6.31 19.05 19.00
CA GLY A 378 7.67 19.58 19.16
C GLY A 378 8.17 19.58 20.61
N GLY A 379 7.26 19.55 21.59
CA GLY A 379 7.57 19.63 23.02
C GLY A 379 7.50 18.27 23.75
N MET A 380 7.16 18.28 25.04
CA MET A 380 6.91 17.04 25.77
C MET A 380 5.76 16.26 25.14
N ILE A 381 5.91 14.94 25.03
CA ILE A 381 4.88 14.05 24.50
C ILE A 381 4.39 13.16 25.63
N ASP A 382 3.08 13.11 25.79
CA ASP A 382 2.41 12.16 26.67
C ASP A 382 1.68 11.14 25.79
N ILE A 383 1.55 9.91 26.31
CA ILE A 383 1.00 8.78 25.58
C ILE A 383 -0.10 8.11 26.39
N ARG A 384 -1.19 7.74 25.72
CA ARG A 384 -2.29 6.98 26.30
C ARG A 384 -2.60 5.78 25.43
N ILE A 385 -2.93 4.66 26.08
CA ILE A 385 -3.45 3.47 25.41
C ILE A 385 -4.88 3.25 25.88
N LEU A 386 -5.80 3.16 24.92
CA LEU A 386 -7.23 3.06 25.14
C LEU A 386 -7.76 1.80 24.50
N LEU A 387 -8.61 1.07 25.22
CA LEU A 387 -9.38 -0.04 24.66
C LEU A 387 -10.79 0.44 24.35
N HIS A 388 -11.15 0.40 23.07
CA HIS A 388 -12.50 0.65 22.58
C HIS A 388 -13.22 -0.69 22.39
N ARG A 389 -14.16 -1.00 23.29
CA ARG A 389 -15.04 -2.17 23.16
C ARG A 389 -16.21 -1.81 22.25
N THR A 390 -16.14 -2.18 20.97
CA THR A 390 -17.30 -2.10 20.09
C THR A 390 -18.16 -3.36 20.24
N ALA A 391 -19.33 -3.42 19.62
CA ALA A 391 -20.21 -4.60 19.74
C ALA A 391 -19.66 -5.86 19.05
N THR A 392 -18.72 -5.71 18.12
CA THR A 392 -18.25 -6.81 17.26
C THR A 392 -16.74 -7.02 17.33
N TYR A 393 -15.98 -6.02 17.79
CA TYR A 393 -14.53 -6.09 17.76
C TYR A 393 -13.87 -5.12 18.76
N PRO A 394 -12.85 -5.53 19.52
CA PRO A 394 -12.06 -4.61 20.33
C PRO A 394 -11.05 -3.86 19.45
N VAL A 395 -11.01 -2.52 19.58
CA VAL A 395 -10.00 -1.68 18.91
C VAL A 395 -9.11 -1.06 19.98
N ILE A 396 -7.80 -1.25 19.88
CA ILE A 396 -6.83 -0.62 20.77
C ILE A 396 -6.29 0.63 20.08
N SER A 397 -6.32 1.78 20.76
CA SER A 397 -5.81 3.04 20.24
C SER A 397 -4.65 3.56 21.07
N VAL A 398 -3.57 3.94 20.40
CA VAL A 398 -2.41 4.64 20.97
C VAL A 398 -2.55 6.12 20.61
N VAL A 399 -2.71 6.97 21.62
CA VAL A 399 -2.87 8.42 21.45
C VAL A 399 -1.61 9.11 21.93
N LEU A 400 -0.96 9.87 21.05
CA LEU A 400 0.20 10.69 21.36
C LEU A 400 -0.16 12.17 21.22
N GLY A 401 0.31 13.00 22.14
CA GLY A 401 0.05 14.43 22.10
C GLY A 401 0.76 15.18 23.20
N PRO A 402 0.81 16.53 23.13
CA PRO A 402 1.16 17.33 24.28
C PRO A 402 0.21 17.03 25.46
N PRO A 403 0.69 17.08 26.72
CA PRO A 403 -0.16 16.83 27.88
C PRO A 403 -1.44 17.68 27.92
N ALA A 404 -1.35 18.94 27.45
CA ALA A 404 -2.51 19.83 27.36
C ALA A 404 -3.54 19.34 26.33
N ALA A 405 -3.09 18.85 25.17
CA ALA A 405 -3.96 18.34 24.10
C ALA A 405 -4.67 17.04 24.49
N LEU A 406 -4.07 16.20 25.35
CA LEU A 406 -4.75 15.00 25.87
C LEU A 406 -5.84 15.31 26.90
N ARG A 407 -5.80 16.50 27.51
CA ARG A 407 -6.83 16.97 28.47
C ARG A 407 -7.98 17.66 27.76
N VAL A 408 -7.65 18.52 26.81
CA VAL A 408 -8.61 19.23 25.95
C VAL A 408 -8.27 18.86 24.51
N PRO A 409 -8.93 17.82 23.95
CA PRO A 409 -8.61 17.30 22.64
C PRO A 409 -8.61 18.39 21.57
N SER A 410 -7.41 18.69 21.06
CA SER A 410 -7.22 19.49 19.86
C SER A 410 -6.82 18.55 18.72
N PRO A 411 -7.69 18.33 17.72
CA PRO A 411 -7.42 17.36 16.64
C PRO A 411 -6.11 17.62 15.89
N THR A 412 -5.64 18.87 15.87
CA THR A 412 -4.41 19.26 15.16
C THR A 412 -3.12 18.96 15.94
N GLN A 413 -3.24 18.51 17.19
CA GLN A 413 -2.11 18.27 18.09
C GLN A 413 -2.05 16.83 18.61
N LEU A 414 -2.98 15.97 18.18
CA LEU A 414 -3.04 14.57 18.58
C LEU A 414 -2.72 13.66 17.39
N ALA A 415 -1.89 12.66 17.63
CA ALA A 415 -1.73 11.52 16.74
C ALA A 415 -2.46 10.32 17.36
N ILE A 416 -3.39 9.74 16.60
CA ILE A 416 -4.14 8.54 17.03
C ILE A 416 -3.77 7.42 16.08
N LEU A 417 -3.26 6.33 16.66
CA LEU A 417 -2.88 5.11 15.95
C LEU A 417 -3.72 3.96 16.49
N THR A 418 -4.03 2.98 15.65
CA THR A 418 -4.75 1.78 16.07
C THR A 418 -3.83 0.57 16.06
N LEU A 419 -4.05 -0.36 16.98
CA LEU A 419 -3.39 -1.65 17.03
C LEU A 419 -4.47 -2.73 16.97
N ASP A 420 -4.28 -3.69 16.08
CA ASP A 420 -5.18 -4.82 15.90
C ASP A 420 -4.70 -6.02 16.72
N ILE A 421 -5.47 -6.38 17.76
CA ILE A 421 -5.13 -7.51 18.64
C ILE A 421 -5.13 -8.88 17.92
N ALA A 422 -5.80 -9.00 16.76
CA ALA A 422 -5.77 -10.22 15.95
C ALA A 422 -4.53 -10.30 15.05
N ALA A 423 -3.88 -9.17 14.74
CA ALA A 423 -2.64 -9.17 13.99
C ALA A 423 -1.47 -9.57 14.88
N ASP A 424 -0.75 -10.64 14.51
CA ASP A 424 0.34 -11.18 15.33
C ASP A 424 1.45 -10.16 15.62
N ALA A 425 1.78 -9.31 14.64
CA ALA A 425 2.80 -8.28 14.80
C ALA A 425 2.36 -7.17 15.79
N ASP A 426 1.11 -6.72 15.74
CA ASP A 426 0.57 -5.76 16.72
C ASP A 426 0.45 -6.38 18.11
N ARG A 427 0.10 -7.68 18.19
CA ARG A 427 0.10 -8.43 19.45
C ARG A 427 1.51 -8.51 20.04
N GLN A 428 2.54 -8.74 19.24
CA GLN A 428 3.93 -8.74 19.70
C GLN A 428 4.33 -7.37 20.25
N VAL A 429 3.97 -6.28 19.56
CA VAL A 429 4.18 -4.90 20.03
C VAL A 429 3.50 -4.67 21.39
N LEU A 430 2.23 -5.05 21.53
CA LEU A 430 1.49 -4.93 22.78
C LEU A 430 2.12 -5.76 23.91
N GLN A 431 2.54 -6.99 23.62
CA GLN A 431 3.23 -7.85 24.60
C GLN A 431 4.56 -7.27 25.05
N ALA A 432 5.31 -6.64 24.14
CA ALA A 432 6.55 -5.94 24.49
C ALA A 432 6.27 -4.73 25.40
N LEU A 433 5.29 -3.90 25.06
CA LEU A 433 4.87 -2.74 25.89
C LEU A 433 4.34 -3.17 27.26
N ALA A 434 3.66 -4.32 27.35
CA ALA A 434 3.15 -4.85 28.61
C ALA A 434 4.28 -5.30 29.56
N LYS A 435 5.39 -5.83 29.01
CA LYS A 435 6.57 -6.23 29.81
C LYS A 435 7.34 -5.00 30.30
N LYS A 436 7.57 -4.05 29.40
CA LYS A 436 8.28 -2.81 29.69
C LYS A 436 7.80 -1.74 28.72
N PHE A 437 7.14 -0.72 29.25
CA PHE A 437 6.56 0.33 28.42
C PHE A 437 7.63 1.34 28.03
N GLU A 438 8.35 1.04 26.96
CA GLU A 438 9.30 1.92 26.31
C GLU A 438 9.04 1.91 24.79
N ILE A 439 8.89 3.10 24.21
CA ILE A 439 8.67 3.25 22.78
C ILE A 439 9.60 4.32 22.20
N GLY A 440 10.35 3.96 21.16
CA GLY A 440 11.08 4.93 20.33
C GLY A 440 10.15 5.49 19.27
N VAL A 441 10.00 6.82 19.19
CA VAL A 441 9.15 7.48 18.21
C VAL A 441 10.03 8.29 17.25
N ASP A 442 9.97 7.93 15.96
CA ASP A 442 10.57 8.67 14.86
C ASP A 442 9.46 9.47 14.17
N LEU A 443 9.48 10.79 14.38
CA LEU A 443 8.52 11.70 13.77
C LEU A 443 8.96 12.05 12.34
N MET A 444 8.14 11.68 11.38
CA MET A 444 8.39 11.85 9.94
C MET A 444 7.45 12.89 9.34
N VAL A 445 8.01 13.86 8.61
CA VAL A 445 7.25 14.87 7.87
C VAL A 445 7.77 14.91 6.44
N ARG A 446 6.89 14.67 5.46
CA ARG A 446 7.24 14.62 4.03
C ARG A 446 8.44 13.70 3.74
N GLY A 447 8.48 12.56 4.43
CA GLY A 447 9.54 11.55 4.32
C GLY A 447 10.89 11.93 4.93
N LYS A 448 10.99 13.05 5.65
CA LYS A 448 12.18 13.42 6.42
C LYS A 448 11.95 13.19 7.90
N ARG A 449 12.96 12.62 8.57
CA ARG A 449 12.98 12.47 10.03
C ARG A 449 13.19 13.83 10.67
N MET A 450 12.19 14.31 11.40
CA MET A 450 12.18 15.63 12.03
C MET A 450 12.64 15.57 13.50
N ARG A 451 12.25 14.52 14.22
CA ARG A 451 12.52 14.36 15.64
C ARG A 451 12.56 12.89 16.00
N ARG A 452 13.41 12.52 16.96
CA ARG A 452 13.45 11.17 17.52
C ARG A 452 13.41 11.27 19.03
N VAL A 453 12.43 10.61 19.65
CA VAL A 453 12.29 10.57 21.11
C VAL A 453 12.12 9.15 21.60
N LYS A 454 12.50 8.90 22.85
CA LYS A 454 12.11 7.73 23.61
C LYS A 454 11.08 8.14 24.65
N LEU A 455 9.93 7.47 24.64
CA LEU A 455 8.89 7.66 25.64
C LEU A 455 8.93 6.50 26.63
N ILE A 456 8.91 6.83 27.92
CA ILE A 456 8.88 5.87 29.03
C ILE A 456 7.71 6.25 29.93
N ALA A 457 6.82 5.29 30.22
CA ALA A 457 5.65 5.55 31.06
C ALA A 457 5.34 4.32 31.94
N PRO A 458 4.70 4.47 33.11
CA PRO A 458 4.31 3.36 33.95
C PRO A 458 3.00 2.70 33.47
N LEU A 459 2.91 2.40 32.17
CA LEU A 459 1.68 1.87 31.53
C LEU A 459 1.71 0.36 31.28
N GLY A 460 2.79 -0.36 31.62
CA GLY A 460 2.94 -1.79 31.31
C GLY A 460 1.80 -2.66 31.85
N GLU A 461 1.41 -2.46 33.12
CA GLU A 461 0.27 -3.18 33.73
C GLU A 461 -1.06 -2.87 33.02
N ASN A 462 -1.27 -1.60 32.66
CA ASN A 462 -2.47 -1.17 31.92
C ASN A 462 -2.55 -1.82 30.54
N VAL A 463 -1.43 -1.93 29.82
CA VAL A 463 -1.37 -2.65 28.54
C VAL A 463 -1.68 -4.13 28.74
N GLY A 464 -1.09 -4.77 29.76
CA GLY A 464 -1.39 -6.16 30.09
C GLY A 464 -2.86 -6.42 30.46
N PHE A 465 -3.55 -5.43 31.05
CA PHE A 465 -4.99 -5.49 31.27
C PHE A 465 -5.77 -5.32 29.96
N ILE A 466 -5.39 -4.36 29.11
CA ILE A 466 -6.03 -4.10 27.82
C ILE A 466 -5.96 -5.32 26.89
N ILE A 467 -4.81 -5.99 26.81
CA ILE A 467 -4.64 -7.22 26.02
C ILE A 467 -5.63 -8.29 26.48
N ARG A 468 -5.66 -8.60 27.78
CA ARG A 468 -6.58 -9.60 28.35
C ARG A 468 -8.04 -9.24 28.08
N ALA A 469 -8.41 -7.98 28.31
CA ALA A 469 -9.76 -7.48 28.06
C ALA A 469 -10.16 -7.55 26.58
N ALA A 470 -9.22 -7.35 25.65
CA ALA A 470 -9.47 -7.49 24.22
C ALA A 470 -9.59 -8.96 23.81
N GLU A 471 -8.73 -9.84 24.33
CA GLU A 471 -8.80 -11.29 24.08
C GLU A 471 -10.08 -11.91 24.63
N ASP A 472 -10.51 -11.51 25.83
CA ASP A 472 -11.79 -11.95 26.41
C ASP A 472 -12.96 -11.53 25.53
N HIS A 473 -12.94 -10.29 25.02
CA HIS A 473 -13.96 -9.79 24.10
C HIS A 473 -14.04 -10.62 22.81
N LEU A 474 -12.89 -11.07 22.28
CA LEU A 474 -12.85 -11.91 21.08
C LEU A 474 -13.36 -13.34 21.33
N ARG A 475 -13.40 -13.81 22.59
CA ARG A 475 -13.88 -15.15 22.94
C ARG A 475 -15.40 -15.21 23.13
N GLY A 476 -16.08 -14.08 23.33
CA GLY A 476 -17.53 -13.99 23.52
C GLY A 476 -17.93 -13.84 24.97
#